data_AF-A0A238W184-F1
#
_entry.id   AF-A0A238W184-F1
#
_cell.length_a   1.000
_cell.length_b   1.000
_cell.length_c   1.000
_cell.angle_alpha   90.00
_cell.angle_beta   90.00
_cell.angle_gamma   90.00
#
_symmetry.space_group_name_H-M   'P 1'
#
loop_
_entity.id
_entity.type
_entity.pdbx_description
1 polymer ?
#
loop_
_entity_poly.entity_id
_entity_poly.type
_entity_poly.pdbx_seq_one_letter_code
_entity_poly.pdbx_strand_id
1 'polypeptide(L)'
;MFPYKLQRILLLLILPIFLVAQPTQKDLTKLSYDQLHKLYFDNVGNQKKQILYTNAYMTKAIRENNNIRKAKANYQIALFYYKSDENKAIQYLDSVIKYSKGTN
;
A
#
# COMPACT_ATOMS: atom_id res chain seq x y z
N MET A 1 -8.53 47.88 12.64
CA MET A 1 -9.56 46.95 13.15
C MET A 1 -10.31 46.38 11.96
N PHE A 2 -9.87 45.25 11.41
CA PHE A 2 -10.57 44.63 10.27
C PHE A 2 -11.97 44.19 10.73
N PRO A 3 -13.04 44.53 10.00
CA PRO A 3 -14.38 44.20 10.45
C PRO A 3 -14.53 42.68 10.47
N TYR A 4 -14.86 42.11 11.62
CA TYR A 4 -15.02 40.66 11.87
C TYR A 4 -15.92 39.94 10.85
N LYS A 5 -16.80 40.68 10.16
CA LYS A 5 -17.64 40.20 9.04
C LYS A 5 -16.82 39.81 7.80
N LEU A 6 -15.74 40.52 7.47
CA LEU A 6 -14.90 40.26 6.31
C LEU A 6 -14.08 38.97 6.47
N GLN A 7 -13.62 38.67 7.69
CA GLN A 7 -12.88 37.44 8.01
C GLN A 7 -13.75 36.18 7.85
N ARG A 8 -15.04 36.23 8.21
CA ARG A 8 -15.98 35.11 8.00
C ARG A 8 -16.24 34.84 6.51
N ILE A 9 -16.38 35.90 5.71
CA ILE A 9 -16.59 35.77 4.25
C ILE A 9 -15.35 35.16 3.60
N LEU A 10 -14.16 35.60 4.02
CA LEU A 10 -12.90 35.03 3.55
C LEU A 10 -12.82 33.53 3.87
N LEU A 11 -13.13 33.13 5.11
CA LEU A 11 -13.09 31.73 5.56
C LEU A 11 -14.05 30.83 4.74
N LEU A 12 -15.23 31.34 4.39
CA LEU A 12 -16.21 30.62 3.57
C LEU A 12 -15.78 30.51 2.09
N LEU A 13 -15.03 31.49 1.57
CA LEU A 13 -14.49 31.47 0.21
C LEU A 13 -13.35 30.46 0.01
N ILE A 14 -12.58 30.17 1.06
CA ILE A 14 -11.47 29.19 1.00
C ILE A 14 -11.95 27.74 1.21
N LEU A 15 -13.10 27.55 1.85
CA LEU A 15 -13.68 26.23 2.14
C LEU A 15 -13.88 25.32 0.89
N PRO A 16 -14.40 25.79 -0.26
CA PRO A 16 -14.57 24.94 -1.44
C PRO A 16 -13.24 24.47 -2.04
N ILE A 17 -12.12 25.18 -1.82
CA ILE A 17 -10.80 24.79 -2.34
C ILE A 17 -10.29 23.52 -1.66
N PHE A 18 -10.60 23.33 -0.37
CA PHE A 18 -10.24 22.13 0.38
C PHE A 18 -11.07 20.89 0.00
N LEU A 19 -12.29 21.09 -0.50
CA LEU A 19 -13.17 19.99 -0.95
C LEU A 19 -12.72 19.40 -2.29
N VAL A 20 -12.12 20.19 -3.17
CA VAL A 20 -11.63 19.73 -4.49
C VAL A 20 -10.25 19.05 -4.38
N ALA A 21 -9.49 19.31 -3.31
CA ALA A 21 -8.18 18.72 -3.09
C ALA A 21 -8.20 17.29 -2.53
N GLN A 22 -9.37 16.62 -2.50
CA GLN A 22 -9.41 15.22 -2.09
C GLN A 22 -8.59 14.38 -3.08
N PRO A 23 -7.49 13.75 -2.66
CA PRO A 23 -6.76 12.86 -3.53
C PRO A 23 -7.73 11.75 -3.95
N THR A 24 -7.91 11.56 -5.26
CA THR A 24 -8.59 10.37 -5.77
C THR A 24 -7.80 9.18 -5.26
N GLN A 25 -8.29 8.55 -4.19
CA GLN A 25 -7.66 7.37 -3.64
C GLN A 25 -7.78 6.29 -4.70
N LYS A 26 -6.67 6.02 -5.40
CA LYS A 26 -6.61 5.01 -6.44
C LYS A 26 -7.16 3.72 -5.85
N ASP A 27 -8.25 3.21 -6.43
CA ASP A 27 -8.85 1.96 -6.01
C ASP A 27 -7.85 0.83 -6.26
N LEU A 28 -7.17 0.40 -5.20
CA LEU A 28 -6.10 -0.59 -5.25
C LEU A 28 -6.60 -1.95 -5.74
N THR A 29 -7.90 -2.22 -5.62
CA THR A 29 -8.49 -3.51 -6.02
C THR A 29 -8.52 -3.70 -7.53
N LYS A 30 -8.43 -2.60 -8.29
CA LYS A 30 -8.43 -2.57 -9.76
C LYS A 30 -7.04 -2.62 -10.36
N LEU A 31 -5.99 -2.50 -9.54
CA LEU A 31 -4.61 -2.48 -10.04
C LEU A 31 -4.12 -3.89 -10.40
N SER A 32 -3.25 -3.95 -11.41
CA SER A 32 -2.53 -5.18 -11.76
C SER A 32 -1.49 -5.51 -10.68
N TYR A 33 -1.02 -6.76 -10.66
CA TYR A 33 0.07 -7.14 -9.77
C TYR A 33 1.33 -6.31 -10.01
N ASP A 34 1.64 -6.00 -11.27
CA ASP A 34 2.85 -5.25 -11.62
C ASP A 34 2.73 -3.79 -11.18
N GLN A 35 1.54 -3.20 -11.25
CA GLN A 35 1.27 -1.87 -10.69
C GLN A 35 1.42 -1.85 -9.17
N LEU A 36 0.86 -2.85 -8.46
CA LEU A 36 0.98 -2.96 -7.00
C LEU A 36 2.43 -3.19 -6.56
N HIS A 37 3.16 -4.04 -7.29
CA HIS A 37 4.57 -4.30 -7.07
C HIS A 37 5.40 -3.04 -7.28
N LYS A 38 5.17 -2.32 -8.38
CA LYS A 38 5.84 -1.05 -8.65
C LYS A 38 5.58 -0.04 -7.53
N LEU A 39 4.33 0.11 -7.09
CA LEU A 39 3.96 1.02 -5.99
C LEU A 39 4.68 0.67 -4.67
N TYR A 40 4.86 -0.62 -4.36
CA TYR A 40 5.66 -1.03 -3.20
C TYR A 40 7.11 -0.52 -3.31
N PHE A 41 7.78 -0.78 -4.43
CA PHE A 41 9.20 -0.43 -4.60
C PHE A 41 9.44 1.07 -4.78
N ASP A 42 8.52 1.80 -5.43
CA ASP A 42 8.55 3.25 -5.54
C ASP A 42 8.42 3.97 -4.18
N ASN A 43 7.99 3.26 -3.13
CA ASN A 43 7.74 3.81 -1.81
C ASN A 43 8.61 3.16 -0.72
N VAL A 44 9.75 2.55 -1.09
CA VAL A 44 10.74 2.07 -0.12
C VAL A 44 11.12 3.18 0.86
N GLY A 45 11.07 2.88 2.16
CA GLY A 45 11.28 3.86 3.24
C GLY A 45 9.99 4.49 3.76
N ASN A 46 8.88 4.41 3.01
CA ASN A 46 7.55 4.76 3.49
C ASN A 46 6.81 3.49 3.95
N GLN A 47 7.00 3.15 5.22
CA GLN A 47 6.51 1.88 5.76
C GLN A 47 4.99 1.69 5.61
N LYS A 48 4.21 2.74 5.87
CA LYS A 48 2.74 2.71 5.76
C LYS A 48 2.30 2.36 4.34
N LYS A 49 2.94 2.97 3.33
CA LYS A 49 2.62 2.71 1.93
C LYS A 49 3.09 1.33 1.48
N GLN A 50 4.28 0.89 1.89
CA GLN A 50 4.77 -0.46 1.57
C GLN A 50 3.82 -1.54 2.09
N ILE A 51 3.39 -1.46 3.36
CA ILE A 51 2.42 -2.40 3.94
C ILE A 51 1.08 -2.33 3.19
N LEU A 52 0.58 -1.12 2.89
CA LEU A 52 -0.67 -0.94 2.16
C LEU A 52 -0.65 -1.65 0.79
N TYR A 53 0.40 -1.46 0.00
CA TYR A 53 0.49 -2.02 -1.34
C TYR A 53 0.72 -3.54 -1.32
N THR A 54 1.55 -4.05 -0.40
CA THR A 54 1.74 -5.50 -0.26
C THR A 54 0.48 -6.20 0.23
N ASN A 55 -0.30 -5.58 1.12
CA ASN A 55 -1.59 -6.13 1.54
C ASN A 55 -2.58 -6.20 0.38
N ALA A 56 -2.68 -5.13 -0.43
CA ALA A 56 -3.53 -5.14 -1.62
C ALA A 56 -3.09 -6.24 -2.62
N TYR A 57 -1.77 -6.41 -2.80
CA TYR A 57 -1.21 -7.48 -3.63
C TYR A 57 -1.59 -8.86 -3.09
N MET A 58 -1.41 -9.09 -1.78
CA MET A 58 -1.73 -10.36 -1.12
C MET A 58 -3.22 -10.68 -1.21
N THR A 59 -4.10 -9.71 -0.92
CA THR A 59 -5.55 -9.88 -1.02
C THR A 59 -5.96 -10.29 -2.44
N LYS A 60 -5.39 -9.66 -3.47
CA LYS A 60 -5.62 -10.06 -4.87
C LYS A 60 -5.15 -11.50 -5.12
N ALA A 61 -3.96 -11.87 -4.63
CA ALA A 61 -3.41 -13.23 -4.75
C ALA A 61 -4.24 -14.31 -4.04
N ILE A 62 -4.84 -13.98 -2.89
CA ILE A 62 -5.77 -14.87 -2.19
C ILE A 62 -7.06 -15.03 -2.99
N ARG A 63 -7.66 -13.93 -3.42
CA ARG A 63 -8.91 -13.92 -4.22
C ARG A 63 -8.77 -14.72 -5.53
N GLU A 64 -7.63 -14.60 -6.19
CA GLU A 64 -7.35 -15.30 -7.46
C GLU A 64 -6.74 -16.69 -7.26
N ASN A 65 -6.65 -17.15 -6.00
CA ASN A 65 -6.04 -18.41 -5.59
C ASN A 65 -4.66 -18.69 -6.23
N ASN A 66 -3.84 -17.65 -6.41
CA ASN A 66 -2.58 -17.77 -7.12
C ASN A 66 -1.40 -17.94 -6.16
N ASN A 67 -0.91 -19.17 -6.01
CA ASN A 67 0.17 -19.49 -5.07
C ASN A 67 1.49 -18.77 -5.39
N ILE A 68 1.88 -18.66 -6.67
CA ILE A 68 3.07 -17.88 -7.07
C ILE A 68 2.94 -16.42 -6.64
N ARG A 69 1.76 -15.82 -6.78
CA ARG A 69 1.52 -14.43 -6.35
C ARG A 69 1.50 -14.32 -4.82
N LYS A 70 0.95 -15.29 -4.08
CA LYS A 70 1.06 -15.34 -2.61
C LYS A 70 2.53 -15.42 -2.18
N ALA A 71 3.35 -16.22 -2.85
CA ALA A 71 4.80 -16.29 -2.60
C ALA A 71 5.48 -14.93 -2.83
N LYS A 72 5.22 -14.27 -3.96
CA LYS A 72 5.75 -12.92 -4.25
C LYS A 72 5.33 -11.86 -3.23
N ALA A 73 4.12 -11.94 -2.69
CA ALA A 73 3.66 -11.04 -1.63
C ALA A 73 4.42 -11.28 -0.32
N ASN A 74 4.56 -12.55 0.10
CA ASN A 74 5.35 -12.90 1.29
C ASN A 74 6.81 -12.45 1.15
N TYR A 75 7.40 -12.55 -0.05
CA TYR A 75 8.74 -12.03 -0.32
C TYR A 75 8.85 -10.52 -0.10
N GLN A 76 7.86 -9.72 -0.56
CA GLN A 76 7.83 -8.28 -0.29
C GLN A 76 7.73 -7.98 1.21
N ILE A 77 7.00 -8.81 1.99
CA ILE A 77 6.93 -8.63 3.45
C ILE A 77 8.26 -9.04 4.11
N ALA A 78 8.91 -10.10 3.65
CA ALA A 78 10.22 -10.50 4.14
C ALA A 78 11.26 -9.38 3.95
N LEU A 79 11.31 -8.77 2.75
CA LEU A 79 12.16 -7.61 2.49
C LEU A 79 11.86 -6.43 3.41
N PHE A 80 10.59 -6.21 3.73
CA PHE A 80 10.16 -5.12 4.61
C PHE A 80 10.71 -5.29 6.04
N TYR A 81 10.73 -6.51 6.56
CA TYR A 81 11.21 -6.81 7.92
C TYR A 81 12.71 -7.11 8.00
N TYR A 82 13.39 -7.33 6.87
CA TYR A 82 14.77 -7.84 6.84
C TYR A 82 15.76 -7.11 7.77
N LYS A 83 15.64 -5.78 7.89
CA LYS A 83 16.52 -4.98 8.76
C LYS A 83 15.96 -4.69 10.16
N SER A 84 14.66 -4.82 10.36
CA SER A 84 13.98 -4.40 11.60
C SER A 84 13.60 -5.58 12.49
N ASP A 85 13.30 -6.74 11.90
CA ASP A 85 12.90 -7.96 12.58
C ASP A 85 13.26 -9.17 11.69
N GLU A 86 14.49 -9.65 11.84
CA GLU A 86 15.03 -10.74 11.01
C GLU A 86 14.25 -12.04 11.19
N ASN A 87 13.84 -12.38 12.42
CA ASN A 87 13.05 -13.58 12.68
C ASN A 87 11.71 -13.55 11.93
N LYS A 88 11.05 -12.40 11.93
CA LYS A 88 9.82 -12.21 11.16
C LYS A 88 10.08 -12.27 9.66
N ALA A 89 11.19 -11.71 9.18
CA ALA A 89 11.60 -11.84 7.79
C ALA A 89 11.75 -13.31 7.39
N ILE A 90 12.42 -14.13 8.22
CA ILE A 90 12.60 -15.57 7.99
C ILE A 90 11.25 -16.30 7.93
N GLN A 91 10.31 -16.02 8.84
CA GLN A 91 8.96 -16.64 8.81
C GLN A 91 8.21 -16.35 7.50
N TYR A 92 8.37 -15.14 6.95
CA TYR A 92 7.79 -14.80 5.65
C TYR A 92 8.53 -15.52 4.50
N LEU A 93 9.85 -15.71 4.57
CA LEU A 93 10.60 -16.51 3.61
C LEU A 93 10.17 -17.99 3.63
N ASP A 94 9.89 -18.57 4.80
CA ASP A 94 9.32 -19.92 4.89
C ASP A 94 7.96 -19.99 4.18
N SER A 95 7.15 -18.93 4.29
CA SER A 95 5.90 -18.79 3.56
C SER A 95 6.12 -18.67 2.05
N VAL A 96 7.18 -18.00 1.59
CA VAL A 96 7.58 -17.99 0.17
C VAL A 96 7.81 -19.42 -0.31
N ILE A 97 8.62 -20.20 0.43
CA ILE A 97 8.93 -21.60 0.10
C ILE A 97 7.65 -22.45 0.10
N LYS A 98 6.79 -22.29 1.10
CA LYS A 98 5.51 -23.00 1.19
C LYS A 98 4.64 -22.79 -0.05
N TYR A 99 4.52 -21.55 -0.52
CA TYR A 99 3.66 -21.23 -1.67
C TYR A 99 4.32 -21.46 -3.03
N SER A 100 5.65 -21.59 -3.09
CA SER A 100 6.36 -21.99 -4.31
C SER A 100 6.43 -23.51 -4.50
N LYS A 101 6.38 -24.30 -3.42
CA LYS A 101 6.30 -25.77 -3.50
C LYS A 101 4.98 -26.19 -4.19
N GLY A 102 5.08 -27.03 -5.23
CA GLY A 102 3.93 -27.53 -6.01
C GLY A 102 3.51 -26.67 -7.20
N THR A 103 4.38 -25.78 -7.67
CA THR A 103 4.19 -24.99 -8.90
C THR A 103 5.08 -25.43 -10.07
N ASN A 104 5.74 -26.58 -9.92
CA ASN A 104 6.47 -27.29 -10.99
C ASN A 104 5.57 -28.36 -11.60
#